data_AF-A0A0B4C1V1-F1
#
_entry.id   AF-A0A0B4C1V1-F1
#
_cell.length_a   1.000
_cell.length_b   1.000
_cell.length_c   1.000
_cell.angle_alpha   90.00
_cell.angle_beta   90.00
_cell.angle_gamma   90.00
#
_symmetry.space_group_name_H-M   'P 1'
#
loop_
_entity.id
_entity.type
_entity.pdbx_description
1 polymer ?
#
loop_
_entity_poly.entity_id
_entity_poly.type
_entity_poly.pdbx_seq_one_letter_code
_entity_poly.pdbx_strand_id
1 'polypeptide(L)'
;MTALPDPDYQAEFYASVPAKRLVAWIIDSALIFGLSAATVVLTAFTGLLIWPLLYLAVGFAYRTVTIANGSATWGMRFAGIELRDSSGRRFDSGLAALHTAGYSLSLALPVLQVISVILMLTSSRGQGLTDHFLGTVMLNRRT
;
A
#
# COMPACT_ATOMS: atom_id res chain seq x y z
N MET A 1 9.36 0.11 23.90
CA MET A 1 9.71 1.29 23.08
C MET A 1 10.24 0.80 21.76
N THR A 2 9.63 1.16 20.64
CA THR A 2 10.23 0.93 19.31
C THR A 2 10.02 2.19 18.49
N ALA A 3 10.82 3.21 18.75
CA ALA A 3 10.86 4.39 17.90
C ALA A 3 11.17 3.98 16.44
N LEU A 4 10.63 4.74 15.49
CA LEU A 4 10.97 4.57 14.09
C LEU A 4 12.47 4.81 13.88
N PRO A 5 13.14 4.08 12.95
CA PRO A 5 14.51 4.37 12.55
C PRO A 5 14.69 5.83 12.19
N ASP A 6 15.77 6.41 12.71
CA ASP A 6 16.19 7.73 12.29
C ASP A 6 16.61 7.67 10.81
N PRO A 7 16.03 8.48 9.90
CA PRO A 7 16.37 8.43 8.49
C PRO A 7 17.81 8.86 8.19
N ASP A 8 18.45 9.65 9.05
CA ASP A 8 19.80 10.17 8.83
C ASP A 8 20.86 9.16 9.32
N TYR A 9 20.61 8.53 10.48
CA TYR A 9 21.53 7.55 11.07
C TYR A 9 21.26 6.10 10.65
N GLN A 10 20.04 5.78 10.22
CA GLN A 10 19.60 4.42 9.87
C GLN A 10 18.87 4.40 8.51
N ALA A 11 19.43 5.10 7.52
CA ALA A 11 18.90 5.23 6.17
C ALA A 11 18.66 3.89 5.46
N GLU A 12 19.38 2.83 5.85
CA GLU A 12 19.23 1.47 5.30
C GLU A 12 17.80 0.92 5.41
N PHE A 13 17.03 1.31 6.43
CA PHE A 13 15.63 0.90 6.55
C PHE A 13 14.72 1.57 5.52
N TYR A 14 15.13 2.70 4.94
CA TYR A 14 14.38 3.46 3.94
C TYR A 14 14.97 3.30 2.52
N ALA A 15 16.14 2.68 2.39
CA ALA A 15 16.82 2.50 1.12
C ALA A 15 15.94 1.76 0.12
N SER A 16 15.82 2.32 -1.10
CA SER A 16 15.04 1.79 -2.23
C SER A 16 13.55 1.57 -2.00
N VAL A 17 12.98 2.09 -0.90
CA VAL A 17 11.56 1.92 -0.55
C VAL A 17 10.63 2.37 -1.68
N PRO A 18 10.79 3.54 -2.35
CA PRO A 18 9.91 3.93 -3.45
C PRO A 18 9.90 2.92 -4.61
N ALA A 19 11.06 2.41 -5.00
CA ALA A 19 11.17 1.41 -6.07
C ALA A 19 10.52 0.06 -5.67
N LYS A 20 10.74 -0.39 -4.43
CA LYS A 20 10.11 -1.59 -3.89
C LYS A 20 8.58 -1.45 -3.81
N ARG A 21 8.07 -0.27 -3.49
CA ARG A 21 6.63 0.03 -3.54
C ARG A 21 6.06 -0.07 -4.95
N LEU A 22 6.80 0.38 -5.96
CA LEU A 22 6.39 0.22 -7.36
C LEU A 22 6.29 -1.25 -7.76
N VAL A 23 7.30 -2.06 -7.41
CA VAL A 23 7.28 -3.52 -7.65
C VAL A 23 6.11 -4.17 -6.94
N ALA A 24 5.91 -3.86 -5.65
CA ALA A 24 4.78 -4.33 -4.87
C ALA A 24 3.43 -3.94 -5.50
N TRP A 25 3.31 -2.72 -6.03
CA TRP A 25 2.12 -2.24 -6.71
C TRP A 25 1.81 -3.03 -7.98
N ILE A 26 2.81 -3.36 -8.79
CA ILE A 26 2.64 -4.20 -10.00
C ILE A 26 2.11 -5.59 -9.61
N ILE A 27 2.75 -6.23 -8.62
CA ILE A 27 2.37 -7.57 -8.15
C ILE A 27 0.95 -7.56 -7.59
N ASP A 28 0.64 -6.61 -6.71
CA ASP A 28 -0.70 -6.49 -6.14
C ASP A 28 -1.75 -6.22 -7.21
N SER A 29 -1.44 -5.40 -8.21
CA SER A 29 -2.36 -5.12 -9.33
C SER A 29 -2.64 -6.38 -10.14
N ALA A 30 -1.63 -7.20 -10.41
CA ALA A 30 -1.81 -8.50 -11.08
C ALA A 30 -2.67 -9.47 -10.24
N LEU A 31 -2.45 -9.53 -8.92
CA LEU A 31 -3.24 -10.36 -8.00
C LEU A 31 -4.70 -9.91 -7.94
N ILE A 32 -4.94 -8.60 -7.78
CA ILE A 32 -6.30 -8.02 -7.73
C ILE A 32 -7.01 -8.21 -9.08
N PHE A 33 -6.29 -8.04 -10.19
CA PHE A 33 -6.83 -8.31 -11.52
C PHE A 33 -7.25 -9.78 -11.66
N GLY A 34 -6.41 -10.73 -11.25
CA GLY A 34 -6.72 -12.15 -11.26
C GLY A 34 -7.94 -12.51 -10.40
N LEU A 35 -8.02 -11.97 -9.18
CA LEU A 35 -9.18 -12.16 -8.29
C LEU A 35 -10.47 -11.56 -8.88
N SER A 36 -10.37 -10.39 -9.50
CA SER A 36 -11.51 -9.71 -10.14
C SER A 36 -11.97 -10.49 -11.38
N ALA A 37 -11.04 -10.94 -12.22
CA ALA A 37 -11.32 -11.75 -13.40
C ALA A 37 -11.97 -13.09 -13.04
N ALA A 38 -11.48 -13.77 -12.00
CA ALA A 38 -12.10 -14.98 -11.47
C ALA A 38 -13.55 -14.70 -11.00
N THR A 39 -13.77 -13.58 -10.31
CA THR A 39 -15.11 -13.17 -9.88
C THR A 39 -16.05 -12.90 -11.07
N VAL A 40 -15.55 -12.31 -12.15
CA VAL A 40 -16.33 -12.13 -13.39
C VAL A 40 -16.77 -13.47 -13.96
N VAL A 41 -15.87 -14.46 -14.03
CA VAL A 41 -16.22 -15.81 -14.51
C VAL A 41 -17.28 -16.46 -13.61
N LEU A 42 -17.10 -16.37 -12.28
CA LEU A 42 -18.04 -16.95 -11.31
C LEU A 42 -19.43 -16.28 -11.33
N THR A 43 -19.51 -15.02 -11.78
CA THR A 43 -20.76 -14.27 -11.91
C THR A 43 -21.36 -14.35 -13.31
N ALA A 44 -21.00 -15.37 -14.09
CA ALA A 44 -21.43 -15.55 -15.48
C ALA A 44 -21.24 -14.27 -16.34
N PHE A 45 -20.09 -13.63 -16.16
CA PHE A 45 -19.66 -12.39 -16.84
C PHE A 45 -20.44 -11.12 -16.47
N THR A 46 -21.44 -11.18 -15.60
CA THR A 46 -22.19 -9.98 -15.17
C THR A 46 -21.31 -8.97 -14.44
N GLY A 47 -20.28 -9.44 -13.71
CA GLY A 47 -19.29 -8.58 -13.07
C GLY A 47 -18.51 -7.68 -14.03
N LEU A 48 -18.45 -8.01 -15.33
CA LEU A 48 -17.79 -7.19 -16.34
C LEU A 48 -18.49 -5.83 -16.51
N LEU A 49 -19.82 -5.77 -16.34
CA LEU A 49 -20.60 -4.53 -16.45
C LEU A 49 -20.25 -3.51 -15.36
N ILE A 50 -19.79 -4.00 -14.21
CA ILE A 50 -19.38 -3.19 -13.06
C ILE A 50 -17.88 -3.29 -12.80
N TRP A 51 -17.09 -3.61 -13.84
CA TRP A 51 -15.67 -3.92 -13.70
C TRP A 51 -14.86 -2.91 -12.88
N PRO A 52 -14.98 -1.57 -13.11
CA PRO A 52 -14.22 -0.60 -12.31
C PRO A 52 -14.56 -0.66 -10.82
N LEU A 53 -15.85 -0.82 -10.50
CA LEU A 53 -16.32 -0.91 -9.11
C LEU A 53 -15.91 -2.25 -8.47
N LEU A 54 -16.00 -3.35 -9.22
CA LEU A 54 -15.55 -4.66 -8.78
C LEU A 54 -14.05 -4.65 -8.47
N TYR A 55 -13.23 -4.13 -9.38
CA TYR A 55 -11.79 -4.03 -9.20
C TYR A 55 -11.43 -3.16 -7.98
N LEU A 56 -12.14 -2.04 -7.81
CA LEU A 56 -11.97 -1.17 -6.64
C LEU A 56 -12.34 -1.89 -5.35
N ALA A 57 -13.49 -2.57 -5.29
CA ALA A 57 -13.97 -3.28 -4.11
C ALA A 57 -13.05 -4.45 -3.72
N VAL A 58 -12.68 -5.29 -4.69
CA VAL A 58 -11.74 -6.40 -4.49
C VAL A 58 -10.38 -5.89 -4.07
N GLY A 59 -9.86 -4.85 -4.73
CA GLY A 59 -8.59 -4.23 -4.39
C GLY A 59 -8.57 -3.62 -3.00
N PHE A 60 -9.64 -2.93 -2.62
CA PHE A 60 -9.80 -2.35 -1.29
C PHE A 60 -9.83 -3.43 -0.20
N ALA A 61 -10.64 -4.48 -0.40
CA ALA A 61 -10.74 -5.60 0.54
C ALA A 61 -9.40 -6.34 0.67
N TYR A 62 -8.77 -6.71 -0.45
CA TYR A 62 -7.47 -7.39 -0.48
C TYR A 62 -6.41 -6.58 0.29
N ARG A 63 -6.25 -5.28 -0.02
CA ARG A 63 -5.25 -4.43 0.62
C ARG A 63 -5.53 -4.25 2.11
N THR A 64 -6.77 -3.95 2.48
CA THR A 64 -7.13 -3.74 3.89
C THR A 64 -6.87 -5.00 4.72
N VAL A 65 -7.33 -6.16 4.25
CA VAL A 65 -7.15 -7.44 4.97
C VAL A 65 -5.67 -7.84 5.06
N THR A 66 -4.93 -7.72 3.97
CA THR A 66 -3.51 -8.11 3.98
C THR A 66 -2.67 -7.18 4.85
N ILE A 67 -2.90 -5.87 4.79
CA ILE A 67 -2.21 -4.89 5.62
C ILE A 67 -2.59 -5.05 7.10
N ALA A 68 -3.88 -5.25 7.42
CA ALA A 68 -4.31 -5.43 8.81
C ALA A 68 -3.67 -6.67 9.47
N ASN A 69 -3.48 -7.76 8.72
CA ASN A 69 -2.92 -9.00 9.26
C ASN A 69 -1.39 -9.04 9.24
N GLY A 70 -0.78 -8.44 8.21
CA GLY A 70 0.65 -8.58 7.94
C GLY A 70 1.46 -7.30 8.06
N SER A 71 0.80 -6.15 8.29
CA SER A 71 1.38 -4.81 8.08
C SER A 71 1.93 -4.60 6.66
N ALA A 72 1.48 -5.39 5.70
CA ALA A 72 1.98 -5.41 4.33
C ALA A 72 1.03 -6.22 3.42
N THR A 73 0.86 -5.77 2.18
CA THR A 73 0.23 -6.60 1.14
C THR A 73 1.13 -7.77 0.74
N TRP A 74 0.63 -8.74 -0.03
CA TRP A 74 1.50 -9.81 -0.51
C TRP A 74 2.59 -9.30 -1.45
N GLY A 75 2.30 -8.31 -2.31
CA GLY A 75 3.32 -7.65 -3.13
C GLY A 75 4.38 -6.94 -2.28
N MET A 76 3.97 -6.25 -1.21
CA MET A 76 4.91 -5.62 -0.27
C MET A 76 5.79 -6.64 0.45
N ARG A 77 5.19 -7.75 0.90
CA ARG A 77 5.94 -8.85 1.53
C ARG A 77 6.96 -9.47 0.58
N PHE A 78 6.59 -9.64 -0.69
CA PHE A 78 7.51 -10.10 -1.73
C PHE A 78 8.65 -9.11 -1.96
N ALA A 79 8.35 -7.81 -2.02
CA ALA A 79 9.35 -6.76 -2.16
C ALA A 79 10.19 -6.52 -0.87
N GLY A 80 9.90 -7.26 0.21
CA GLY A 80 10.63 -7.17 1.47
C GLY A 80 10.39 -5.86 2.24
N ILE A 81 9.20 -5.27 2.10
CA ILE A 81 8.81 -4.03 2.80
C ILE A 81 7.55 -4.22 3.65
N GLU A 82 7.43 -3.42 4.71
CA GLU A 82 6.28 -3.40 5.60
C GLU A 82 5.96 -1.98 6.08
N LEU A 83 4.67 -1.73 6.34
CA LEU A 83 4.13 -0.48 6.87
C LEU A 83 4.25 -0.45 8.39
N ARG A 84 4.53 0.73 8.96
CA ARG A 84 4.57 0.98 10.41
C ARG A 84 3.90 2.30 10.77
N ASP A 85 3.25 2.33 11.93
CA ASP A 85 2.68 3.57 12.48
C ASP A 85 3.79 4.53 12.95
N SER A 86 3.41 5.73 13.39
CA SER A 86 4.34 6.75 13.90
C SER A 86 5.17 6.29 15.11
N SER A 87 4.67 5.28 15.83
CA SER A 87 5.30 4.65 16.99
C SER A 87 6.03 3.34 16.66
N GLY A 88 6.23 3.04 15.37
CA GLY A 88 6.93 1.84 14.88
C GLY A 88 6.15 0.51 15.03
N ARG A 89 4.87 0.56 15.41
CA ARG A 89 4.01 -0.62 15.55
C ARG A 89 3.45 -1.05 14.20
N ARG A 90 3.01 -2.30 14.13
CA ARG A 90 2.27 -2.80 12.97
C ARG A 90 0.91 -2.11 12.87
N PHE A 91 0.36 -2.05 11.66
CA PHE A 91 -0.96 -1.49 11.44
C PHE A 91 -2.02 -2.34 12.12
N ASP A 92 -2.99 -1.66 12.74
CA ASP A 92 -4.26 -2.28 13.11
C ASP A 92 -5.24 -2.23 11.93
N SER A 93 -6.42 -2.80 12.10
CA SER A 93 -7.45 -2.84 11.07
C SER A 93 -7.95 -1.45 10.66
N GLY A 94 -8.07 -0.52 11.62
CA GLY A 94 -8.52 0.85 11.37
C GLY A 94 -7.54 1.63 10.51
N LEU A 95 -6.26 1.61 10.88
CA LEU A 95 -5.19 2.28 10.13
C LEU A 95 -4.98 1.63 8.76
N ALA A 96 -5.10 0.30 8.64
CA ALA A 96 -5.06 -0.40 7.36
C ALA A 96 -6.19 0.05 6.41
N ALA A 97 -7.40 0.20 6.93
CA ALA A 97 -8.54 0.70 6.16
C ALA A 97 -8.35 2.17 5.74
N LEU A 98 -7.92 3.03 6.66
CA LEU A 98 -7.65 4.44 6.38
C LEU A 98 -6.54 4.62 5.34
N HIS A 99 -5.45 3.86 5.45
CA HIS A 99 -4.37 3.90 4.48
C HIS A 99 -4.84 3.42 3.10
N THR A 100 -5.63 2.33 3.06
CA THR A 100 -6.19 1.83 1.81
C THR A 100 -7.16 2.84 1.20
N ALA A 101 -7.99 3.51 2.00
CA ALA A 101 -8.90 4.56 1.55
C ALA A 101 -8.16 5.78 0.98
N GLY A 102 -7.11 6.25 1.67
CA GLY A 102 -6.27 7.35 1.17
C GLY A 102 -5.56 7.00 -0.13
N TYR A 103 -5.10 5.76 -0.27
CA TYR A 103 -4.55 5.24 -1.53
C TYR A 103 -5.61 5.18 -2.64
N SER A 104 -6.80 4.64 -2.37
CA SER A 104 -7.91 4.59 -3.34
C SER A 104 -8.32 5.99 -3.81
N LEU A 105 -8.38 6.96 -2.90
CA LEU A 105 -8.64 8.36 -3.23
C LEU A 105 -7.53 8.97 -4.10
N SER A 106 -6.27 8.65 -3.79
CA SER A 106 -5.12 9.11 -4.58
C SER A 106 -5.19 8.56 -6.01
N LEU A 107 -5.61 7.30 -6.19
CA LEU A 107 -5.83 6.73 -7.52
C LEU A 107 -7.02 7.35 -8.27
N ALA A 108 -8.10 7.69 -7.55
CA ALA A 108 -9.27 8.31 -8.15
C ALA A 108 -8.99 9.74 -8.67
N LEU A 109 -8.01 10.42 -8.08
CA LEU A 109 -7.61 11.78 -8.42
C LEU A 109 -6.14 11.81 -8.84
N PRO A 110 -5.82 11.69 -10.16
CA PRO A 110 -4.44 11.55 -10.63
C PRO A 110 -3.45 12.61 -10.13
N VAL A 111 -3.92 13.84 -9.87
CA VAL A 111 -3.13 14.92 -9.28
C VAL A 111 -2.60 14.53 -7.89
N LEU A 112 -3.45 13.92 -7.04
CA LEU A 112 -3.03 13.44 -5.71
C LEU A 112 -2.01 12.30 -5.83
N GLN A 113 -2.16 11.43 -6.82
CA GLN A 113 -1.19 10.36 -7.08
C GLN A 113 0.18 10.92 -7.47
N VAL A 114 0.24 11.94 -8.34
CA VAL A 114 1.49 12.60 -8.73
C VAL A 114 2.15 13.27 -7.52
N ILE A 115 1.38 13.99 -6.70
CA ILE A 115 1.89 14.59 -5.46
C ILE A 115 2.46 13.49 -4.54
N SER A 116 1.76 12.37 -4.40
CA SER A 116 2.22 11.24 -3.59
C SER A 116 3.56 10.68 -4.08
N VAL A 117 3.73 10.53 -5.40
CA VAL A 117 5.01 10.07 -5.98
C VAL A 117 6.14 11.07 -5.73
N ILE A 118 5.87 12.37 -5.92
CA ILE A 118 6.88 13.42 -5.64
C ILE A 118 7.31 13.35 -4.17
N LEU A 119 6.36 13.26 -3.24
CA LEU A 119 6.65 13.12 -1.81
C LEU A 119 7.48 11.86 -1.50
N MET A 120 7.18 10.72 -2.15
CA MET A 120 7.96 9.50 -1.95
C MET A 120 9.41 9.64 -2.42
N LEU A 121 9.67 10.45 -3.44
CA LEU A 121 11.01 10.65 -3.99
C LEU A 121 11.82 11.73 -3.25
N THR A 122 11.15 12.67 -2.58
CA THR A 122 11.81 13.81 -1.91
C THR A 122 11.87 13.70 -0.40
N SER A 123 10.98 12.93 0.23
CA SER A 123 10.96 12.75 1.69
C SER A 123 12.07 11.80 2.17
N SER A 124 12.66 12.10 3.31
CA SER A 124 13.74 11.29 3.92
C SER A 124 13.30 9.87 4.31
N ARG A 125 11.99 9.65 4.48
CA ARG A 125 11.39 8.36 4.83
C ARG A 125 10.65 7.68 3.67
N GLY A 126 10.69 8.23 2.46
CA GLY A 126 10.00 7.67 1.29
C GLY A 126 8.47 7.62 1.42
N GLN A 127 7.90 8.56 2.16
CA GLN A 127 6.47 8.67 2.47
C GLN A 127 5.69 9.25 1.29
N GLY A 128 4.57 8.62 0.95
CA GLY A 128 3.59 9.21 0.04
C GLY A 128 2.65 10.18 0.74
N LEU A 129 1.71 10.73 -0.03
CA LEU A 129 0.74 11.71 0.48
C LEU A 129 -0.08 11.15 1.65
N THR A 130 -0.65 9.96 1.48
CA THR A 130 -1.41 9.26 2.53
C THR A 130 -0.55 8.95 3.75
N ASP A 131 0.72 8.62 3.54
CA ASP A 131 1.66 8.28 4.60
C ASP A 131 1.95 9.48 5.50
N HIS A 132 2.15 10.65 4.88
CA HIS A 132 2.30 11.92 5.59
C HIS A 132 1.05 12.28 6.41
N PHE A 133 -0.14 12.16 5.81
CA PHE A 133 -1.40 12.47 6.49
C PHE A 133 -1.68 11.54 7.68
N LEU A 134 -1.37 10.25 7.56
CA LEU A 134 -1.61 9.26 8.62
C LEU A 134 -0.43 9.11 9.59
N GLY A 135 0.70 9.78 9.35
CA GLY A 135 1.91 9.62 10.15
C GLY A 135 2.51 8.22 10.06
N THR A 136 2.33 7.53 8.93
CA THR A 136 2.79 6.16 8.71
C THR A 136 4.03 6.13 7.83
N VAL A 137 4.82 5.07 7.91
CA VAL A 137 6.04 4.91 7.10
C VAL A 137 6.15 3.50 6.55
N MET A 138 6.82 3.37 5.42
CA MET A 138 7.21 2.09 4.86
C MET A 138 8.68 1.82 5.17
N LEU A 139 8.99 0.62 5.64
CA LEU A 139 10.35 0.20 6.00
C LEU A 139 10.73 -1.09 5.28
N ASN A 140 12.02 -1.28 5.05
CA ASN A 140 12.58 -2.59 4.75
C ASN A 140 12.35 -3.53 5.94
N ARG A 141 11.81 -4.73 5.65
CA ARG A 141 11.47 -5.72 6.66
C ARG A 141 12.73 -6.17 7.39
N ARG A 142 12.65 -6.17 8.73
CA ARG A 142 13.69 -6.75 9.60
C ARG A 142 13.45 -8.26 9.69
N THR A 143 14.38 -9.05 9.18
CA THR A 143 14.45 -10.49 9.47
C THR A 143 14.91 -10.72 10.90
#